data_AF-A0A954M2L7-F1
#
_entry.id   AF-A0A954M2L7-F1
#
_cell.length_a   1.000
_cell.length_b   1.000
_cell.length_c   1.000
_cell.angle_alpha   90.00
_cell.angle_beta   90.00
_cell.angle_gamma   90.00
#
_symmetry.space_group_name_H-M   'P 1'
#
loop_
_entity.id
_entity.type
_entity.pdbx_description
1 polymer ?
#
loop_
_entity_poly.entity_id
_entity_poly.type
_entity_poly.pdbx_seq_one_letter_code
_entity_poly.pdbx_strand_id
1 'polypeptide(L)'
;MTNAESSNAPASQPDRWDRLFQTGFQVGTLLLCCQLGMLFAAMDSPPYRMTRDALTALHALRDQMGLKNQTYSGDTWGIEPQATRGVTIHIPERSQPGGTLFGSTHEHYVRLIDADGKVLHQWGRPYRELFQGRPGFDAWMGEMDAFVRRSQVFPNGDLLALYETSMTTPNGLGLVKFDKDSNVLWQLDRRTHHDFTTDEQGMIFVLTQTICGEPHPAFPKLTTPYIDDSLSIVSPEGVELQSFSLLDVLGKSQFARPRTMLMYGDGDALHSNTVQVVTAEFAAHHSGLEAGDLLVCLRNLNLLVAIRPATEEVVWGTTGPWHHPHDPNILPNGNLLIFDNCYAQGTVAGSRVIEFNPRTHGIEWEFGATESFRFRSDVRACQQRLPNGNTLITESDRGRLREVTREGELVWEFVQPHTGGPDQNLVPVIMGATRVDLEPLVFLNEAE
;
A
#
# COMPACT_ATOMS: atom_id res chain seq x y z
N MET A 1 51.71 63.45 -49.94
CA MET A 1 51.98 61.99 -49.95
C MET A 1 50.96 61.38 -49.01
N THR A 2 49.75 61.14 -49.53
CA THR A 2 49.20 59.87 -50.05
C THR A 2 48.39 59.15 -48.97
N ASN A 3 47.06 59.22 -49.16
CA ASN A 3 46.03 58.46 -48.46
C ASN A 3 46.37 56.97 -48.42
N ALA A 4 46.32 56.36 -47.25
CA ALA A 4 46.19 54.91 -47.12
C ALA A 4 44.72 54.61 -46.86
N GLU A 5 43.99 54.33 -47.94
CA GLU A 5 42.67 53.72 -47.86
C GLU A 5 42.81 52.34 -47.21
N SER A 6 42.25 52.17 -46.01
CA SER A 6 42.08 50.85 -45.41
C SER A 6 41.02 50.11 -46.21
N SER A 7 41.45 49.19 -47.09
CA SER A 7 40.55 48.32 -47.82
C SER A 7 39.84 47.39 -46.82
N ASN A 8 38.57 47.66 -46.54
CA ASN A 8 37.67 46.66 -46.00
C ASN A 8 37.43 45.61 -47.08
N ALA A 9 38.28 44.58 -47.13
CA ALA A 9 38.02 43.40 -47.94
C ALA A 9 36.69 42.78 -47.46
N PRO A 10 35.72 42.49 -48.35
CA PRO A 10 34.51 41.79 -47.96
C PRO A 10 34.92 40.41 -47.43
N ALA A 11 34.43 40.04 -46.25
CA ALA A 11 34.67 38.72 -45.67
C ALA A 11 34.36 37.66 -46.75
N SER A 12 35.35 36.85 -47.12
CA SER A 12 35.18 35.79 -48.12
C SER A 12 34.08 34.85 -47.65
N GLN A 13 33.07 34.60 -48.50
CA GLN A 13 32.02 33.65 -48.15
C GLN A 13 32.66 32.28 -47.88
N PRO A 14 32.31 31.61 -46.76
CA PRO A 14 32.91 30.34 -46.38
C PRO A 14 32.71 29.34 -47.50
N ASP A 15 33.81 28.70 -47.91
CA ASP A 15 33.78 27.73 -48.99
C ASP A 15 33.08 26.43 -48.54
N ARG A 16 32.89 25.49 -49.47
CA ARG A 16 32.19 24.22 -49.15
C ARG A 16 32.91 23.43 -48.05
N TRP A 17 34.24 23.52 -47.98
CA TRP A 17 35.05 22.81 -47.00
C TRP A 17 34.96 23.48 -45.63
N ASP A 18 34.97 24.80 -45.55
CA ASP A 18 34.75 25.55 -44.31
C ASP A 18 33.42 25.16 -43.66
N ARG A 19 32.34 25.11 -44.45
CA ARG A 19 31.02 24.67 -43.96
C ARG A 19 31.02 23.23 -43.49
N LEU A 20 31.73 22.35 -44.20
CA LEU A 20 31.84 20.93 -43.83
C LEU A 20 32.62 20.75 -42.52
N PHE A 21 33.75 21.44 -42.35
CA PHE A 21 34.54 21.42 -41.12
C PHE A 21 33.77 22.03 -39.96
N GLN A 22 33.09 23.16 -40.17
CA GLN A 22 32.24 23.77 -39.14
C GLN A 22 31.12 22.82 -38.71
N THR A 23 30.46 22.15 -39.67
CA THR A 23 29.43 21.14 -39.37
C THR A 23 30.03 19.96 -38.61
N GLY A 24 31.18 19.44 -39.04
CA GLY A 24 31.88 18.35 -38.37
C GLY A 24 32.30 18.69 -36.93
N PHE A 25 32.79 19.91 -36.72
CA PHE A 25 33.11 20.43 -35.39
C PHE A 25 31.88 20.55 -34.49
N GLN A 26 30.76 21.07 -35.02
CA GLN A 26 29.50 21.16 -34.29
C GLN A 26 28.97 19.78 -33.90
N VAL A 27 28.97 18.82 -34.83
CA VAL A 27 28.54 17.44 -34.56
C VAL A 27 29.47 16.76 -33.53
N GLY A 28 30.79 16.92 -33.68
CA GLY A 28 31.77 16.39 -32.72
C GLY A 28 31.59 16.97 -31.32
N THR A 29 31.36 18.29 -31.24
CA THR A 29 31.06 18.97 -29.97
C THR A 29 29.76 18.46 -29.34
N LEU A 30 28.70 18.29 -30.14
CA LEU A 30 27.43 17.72 -29.66
C LEU A 30 27.62 16.30 -29.14
N LEU A 31 28.38 15.45 -29.83
CA LEU A 31 28.68 14.09 -29.38
C LEU A 31 29.46 14.08 -28.07
N LEU A 32 30.46 14.95 -27.91
CA LEU A 32 31.20 15.10 -26.66
C LEU A 32 30.31 15.59 -25.52
N CYS A 33 29.42 16.56 -25.78
CA CYS A 33 28.42 17.00 -24.80
C CYS A 33 27.48 15.87 -24.39
N CYS A 34 27.01 15.05 -25.34
CA CYS A 34 26.21 13.86 -25.03
C CYS A 34 26.99 12.84 -24.20
N GLN A 35 28.26 12.59 -24.52
CA GLN A 35 29.12 11.67 -23.74
C GLN A 35 29.37 12.18 -22.32
N LEU A 36 29.64 13.48 -22.16
CA LEU A 36 29.75 14.12 -20.84
C LEU A 36 28.42 14.03 -20.07
N GLY A 37 27.29 14.25 -20.74
CA GLY A 37 25.96 14.06 -20.15
C GLY A 37 25.72 12.63 -19.67
N MET A 38 26.09 11.63 -20.48
CA MET A 38 26.02 10.21 -20.09
C MET A 38 26.94 9.90 -18.91
N LEU A 39 28.12 10.50 -18.84
CA LEU A 39 29.03 10.34 -17.70
C LEU A 39 28.43 10.94 -16.41
N PHE A 40 27.90 12.17 -16.47
CA PHE A 40 27.22 12.78 -15.33
C PHE A 40 25.99 11.98 -14.88
N ALA A 41 25.26 11.39 -15.83
CA ALA A 41 24.15 10.48 -15.52
C ALA A 41 24.62 9.19 -14.83
N ALA A 42 25.69 8.57 -15.34
CA ALA A 42 26.25 7.35 -14.75
C ALA A 42 26.85 7.57 -13.35
N MET A 43 27.33 8.78 -13.07
CA MET A 43 27.86 9.18 -11.76
C MET A 43 26.79 9.76 -10.82
N ASP A 44 25.55 9.90 -11.30
CA ASP A 44 24.47 10.63 -10.64
C ASP A 44 24.90 11.97 -10.02
N SER A 45 25.64 12.78 -10.79
CA SER A 45 26.24 14.03 -10.29
C SER A 45 25.63 15.27 -10.98
N PRO A 46 25.73 16.47 -10.38
CA PRO A 46 25.34 17.71 -11.07
C PRO A 46 26.06 17.86 -12.42
N PRO A 47 25.40 18.41 -13.47
CA PRO A 47 24.05 18.98 -13.47
C PRO A 47 22.92 17.95 -13.71
N TYR A 48 23.25 16.68 -13.99
CA TYR A 48 22.26 15.64 -14.29
C TYR A 48 21.26 15.47 -13.14
N ARG A 49 21.75 15.28 -11.91
CA ARG A 49 20.92 15.10 -10.71
C ARG A 49 19.89 16.21 -10.54
N MET A 50 20.33 17.47 -10.62
CA MET A 50 19.45 18.64 -10.48
C MET A 50 18.36 18.67 -11.56
N THR A 51 18.73 18.36 -12.80
CA THR A 51 17.77 18.31 -13.93
C THR A 51 16.78 17.17 -13.75
N ARG A 52 17.26 15.98 -13.37
CA ARG A 52 16.41 14.81 -13.08
C ARG A 52 15.42 15.14 -11.96
N ASP A 53 15.89 15.66 -10.83
CA ASP A 53 15.04 15.95 -9.67
C ASP A 53 14.00 17.03 -10.00
N ALA A 54 14.37 18.05 -10.78
CA ALA A 54 13.43 19.06 -11.26
C ALA A 54 12.35 18.47 -12.18
N LEU A 55 12.72 17.53 -13.07
CA LEU A 55 11.77 16.82 -13.92
C LEU A 55 10.86 15.89 -13.10
N THR A 56 11.41 15.17 -12.11
CA THR A 56 10.65 14.34 -11.18
C THR A 56 9.64 15.19 -10.40
N ALA A 57 10.06 16.34 -9.87
CA ALA A 57 9.17 17.26 -9.17
C ALA A 57 8.07 17.81 -10.09
N LEU A 58 8.39 18.11 -11.36
CA LEU A 58 7.40 18.54 -12.35
C LEU A 58 6.39 17.45 -12.69
N HIS A 59 6.83 16.20 -12.83
CA HIS A 59 5.96 15.04 -13.02
C HIS A 59 5.06 14.82 -11.80
N ALA A 60 5.63 14.82 -10.60
CA ALA A 60 4.87 14.69 -9.36
C ALA A 60 3.81 15.79 -9.21
N LEU A 61 4.15 17.05 -9.55
CA LEU A 61 3.20 18.16 -9.53
C LEU A 61 2.08 17.98 -10.57
N ARG A 62 2.42 17.52 -11.78
CA ARG A 62 1.42 17.22 -12.82
C ARG A 62 0.47 16.12 -12.35
N ASP A 63 0.99 15.05 -11.79
CA ASP A 63 0.21 13.90 -11.36
C ASP A 63 -0.69 14.29 -10.16
N GLN A 64 -0.14 15.07 -9.22
CA GLN A 64 -0.88 15.69 -8.11
C GLN A 64 -2.02 16.61 -8.60
N MET A 65 -1.79 17.45 -9.62
CA MET A 65 -2.85 18.27 -10.23
C MET A 65 -3.90 17.42 -10.96
N GLY A 66 -3.48 16.33 -11.60
CA GLY A 66 -4.36 15.39 -12.27
C GLY A 66 -5.34 14.73 -11.29
N LEU A 67 -4.85 14.27 -10.13
CA LEU A 67 -5.66 13.66 -9.08
C LEU A 67 -6.70 14.62 -8.52
N LYS A 68 -6.31 15.87 -8.23
CA LYS A 68 -7.23 16.89 -7.69
C LYS A 68 -8.45 17.17 -8.59
N ASN A 69 -8.32 16.92 -9.89
CA ASN A 69 -9.37 17.18 -10.86
C ASN A 69 -10.27 15.95 -11.12
N GLN A 70 -10.04 14.83 -10.43
CA GLN A 70 -10.81 13.60 -10.61
C GLN A 70 -11.73 13.35 -9.40
N THR A 71 -13.04 13.47 -9.62
CA THR A 71 -14.04 13.05 -8.61
C THR A 71 -14.08 11.53 -8.45
N TYR A 72 -13.79 10.79 -9.52
CA TYR A 72 -13.83 9.34 -9.57
C TYR A 72 -12.48 8.80 -10.05
N SER A 73 -11.45 8.93 -9.21
CA SER A 73 -10.14 8.36 -9.54
C SER A 73 -10.21 6.83 -9.53
N GLY A 74 -9.53 6.18 -10.47
CA GLY A 74 -9.49 4.71 -10.53
C GLY A 74 -8.87 4.05 -9.30
N ASP A 75 -8.17 4.83 -8.48
CA ASP A 75 -7.57 4.38 -7.22
C ASP A 75 -8.59 4.29 -6.07
N THR A 76 -9.64 5.12 -6.11
CA THR A 76 -10.68 5.18 -5.07
C THR A 76 -12.02 4.66 -5.55
N TRP A 77 -12.22 4.52 -6.85
CA TRP A 77 -13.44 4.04 -7.48
C TRP A 77 -13.15 2.96 -8.50
N GLY A 78 -13.82 1.83 -8.35
CA GLY A 78 -13.74 0.67 -9.21
C GLY A 78 -14.98 0.50 -10.09
N ILE A 79 -14.85 -0.29 -11.17
CA ILE A 79 -16.00 -0.62 -12.04
C ILE A 79 -16.65 -1.90 -11.55
N GLU A 80 -17.93 -1.83 -11.16
CA GLU A 80 -18.72 -3.01 -10.79
C GLU A 80 -19.96 -3.16 -11.69
N PRO A 81 -19.90 -4.08 -12.68
CA PRO A 81 -20.95 -4.25 -13.67
C PRO A 81 -22.21 -4.94 -13.15
N GLN A 82 -22.16 -5.62 -12.00
CA GLN A 82 -23.36 -6.19 -11.38
C GLN A 82 -24.36 -5.07 -11.11
N ALA A 83 -25.67 -5.31 -11.30
CA ALA A 83 -26.70 -4.30 -11.00
C ALA A 83 -27.18 -4.41 -9.55
N THR A 84 -27.17 -5.61 -8.98
CA THR A 84 -27.61 -5.87 -7.59
C THR A 84 -26.58 -5.35 -6.59
N ARG A 85 -27.08 -4.85 -5.46
CA ARG A 85 -26.33 -4.14 -4.43
C ARG A 85 -26.79 -4.58 -3.03
N GLY A 86 -25.97 -4.30 -2.02
CA GLY A 86 -26.15 -4.81 -0.67
C GLY A 86 -25.79 -6.29 -0.59
N VAL A 87 -26.44 -7.04 0.30
CA VAL A 87 -26.27 -8.49 0.37
C VAL A 87 -27.00 -9.14 -0.80
N THR A 88 -26.25 -9.81 -1.66
CA THR A 88 -26.75 -10.44 -2.90
C THR A 88 -26.87 -11.96 -2.74
N ILE A 89 -26.09 -12.55 -1.83
CA ILE A 89 -26.10 -13.96 -1.47
C ILE A 89 -25.96 -14.06 0.04
N HIS A 90 -26.79 -14.89 0.67
CA HIS A 90 -26.67 -15.24 2.08
C HIS A 90 -27.24 -16.66 2.28
N ILE A 91 -26.38 -17.60 2.65
CA ILE A 91 -26.75 -18.97 3.01
C ILE A 91 -26.40 -19.19 4.50
N PRO A 92 -27.32 -18.87 5.44
CA PRO A 92 -27.02 -18.74 6.87
C PRO A 92 -26.34 -19.96 7.49
N GLU A 93 -26.76 -21.16 7.12
CA GLU A 93 -26.22 -22.42 7.65
C GLU A 93 -24.82 -22.77 7.14
N ARG A 94 -24.34 -22.05 6.12
CA ARG A 94 -23.01 -22.24 5.52
C ARG A 94 -22.08 -21.06 5.73
N SER A 95 -22.62 -19.90 6.07
CA SER A 95 -21.87 -18.69 6.35
C SER A 95 -21.47 -18.61 7.83
N GLN A 96 -20.34 -17.97 8.10
CA GLN A 96 -19.87 -17.71 9.46
C GLN A 96 -20.82 -16.69 10.12
N PRO A 97 -21.35 -16.94 11.33
CA PRO A 97 -22.09 -15.94 12.08
C PRO A 97 -21.16 -14.79 12.54
N GLY A 98 -21.75 -13.63 12.80
CA GLY A 98 -21.05 -12.41 13.24
C GLY A 98 -21.31 -11.22 12.33
N GLY A 99 -20.75 -10.07 12.68
CA GLY A 99 -20.84 -8.84 11.90
C GLY A 99 -19.61 -8.63 11.02
N THR A 100 -19.75 -7.88 9.93
CA THR A 100 -18.65 -7.55 9.03
C THR A 100 -18.28 -6.08 9.20
N LEU A 101 -17.07 -5.82 9.70
CA LEU A 101 -16.50 -4.48 9.86
C LEU A 101 -15.72 -4.11 8.60
N PHE A 102 -15.99 -2.96 7.99
CA PHE A 102 -15.26 -2.50 6.80
C PHE A 102 -15.25 -0.98 6.64
N GLY A 103 -14.25 -0.48 5.90
CA GLY A 103 -14.14 0.92 5.48
C GLY A 103 -14.17 1.07 3.96
N SER A 104 -14.68 2.19 3.47
CA SER A 104 -14.79 2.49 2.04
C SER A 104 -14.33 3.91 1.71
N THR A 105 -13.88 4.13 0.48
CA THR A 105 -13.24 5.38 0.05
C THR A 105 -14.15 6.59 -0.13
N HIS A 106 -15.47 6.39 -0.20
CA HIS A 106 -16.42 7.49 -0.33
C HIS A 106 -16.74 8.19 0.99
N GLU A 107 -16.21 7.69 2.10
CA GLU A 107 -16.53 8.18 3.44
C GLU A 107 -15.37 8.02 4.42
N HIS A 108 -15.46 8.68 5.56
CA HIS A 108 -14.47 8.64 6.64
C HIS A 108 -14.88 7.74 7.81
N TYR A 109 -15.85 6.86 7.55
CA TYR A 109 -16.49 6.03 8.54
C TYR A 109 -16.20 4.56 8.30
N VAL A 110 -16.11 3.82 9.40
CA VAL A 110 -16.07 2.36 9.42
C VAL A 110 -17.44 1.87 9.82
N ARG A 111 -17.98 0.93 9.06
CA ARG A 111 -19.32 0.36 9.28
C ARG A 111 -19.19 -1.07 9.77
N LEU A 112 -19.98 -1.41 10.78
CA LEU A 112 -20.26 -2.79 11.17
C LEU A 112 -21.65 -3.14 10.65
N ILE A 113 -21.74 -4.14 9.78
CA ILE A 113 -23.01 -4.65 9.24
C ILE A 113 -23.31 -6.06 9.74
N ASP A 114 -24.59 -6.40 9.84
CA ASP A 114 -25.01 -7.79 10.03
C ASP A 114 -24.96 -8.60 8.73
N ALA A 115 -25.35 -9.87 8.81
CA ALA A 115 -25.32 -10.78 7.67
C ALA A 115 -26.30 -10.42 6.54
N ASP A 116 -27.30 -9.58 6.82
CA ASP A 116 -28.28 -9.08 5.85
C ASP A 116 -27.91 -7.68 5.32
N GLY A 117 -26.78 -7.13 5.77
CA GLY A 117 -26.24 -5.85 5.33
C GLY A 117 -26.82 -4.64 6.06
N LYS A 118 -27.58 -4.85 7.14
CA LYS A 118 -28.05 -3.76 8.00
C LYS A 118 -26.87 -3.24 8.82
N VAL A 119 -26.70 -1.91 8.83
CA VAL A 119 -25.71 -1.26 9.70
C VAL A 119 -26.12 -1.46 11.16
N LEU A 120 -25.25 -2.11 11.92
CA LEU A 120 -25.36 -2.29 13.36
C LEU A 120 -24.76 -1.10 14.10
N HIS A 121 -23.61 -0.61 13.63
CA HIS A 121 -22.92 0.54 14.22
C HIS A 121 -21.97 1.18 13.20
N GLN A 122 -21.57 2.42 13.49
CA GLN A 122 -20.56 3.14 12.71
C GLN A 122 -19.64 3.95 13.62
N TRP A 123 -18.37 4.05 13.23
CA TRP A 123 -17.39 4.92 13.87
C TRP A 123 -16.73 5.81 12.84
N GLY A 124 -16.30 6.99 13.27
CA GLY A 124 -15.36 7.80 12.51
C GLY A 124 -15.65 9.28 12.62
N ARG A 125 -14.72 10.07 12.11
CA ARG A 125 -14.86 11.52 11.97
C ARG A 125 -14.27 11.99 10.66
N PRO A 126 -14.68 13.16 10.16
CA PRO A 126 -14.02 13.78 9.03
C PRO A 126 -12.52 13.95 9.27
N TYR A 127 -11.69 13.58 8.28
CA TYR A 127 -10.23 13.68 8.38
C TYR A 127 -9.75 15.05 8.88
N ARG A 128 -10.36 16.13 8.40
CA ARG A 128 -10.01 17.52 8.76
C ARG A 128 -10.29 17.88 10.21
N GLU A 129 -11.13 17.12 10.91
CA GLU A 129 -11.31 17.30 12.36
C GLU A 129 -10.19 16.63 13.17
N LEU A 130 -9.51 15.64 12.59
CA LEU A 130 -8.53 14.79 13.27
C LEU A 130 -7.11 15.31 13.06
N PHE A 131 -6.74 15.54 11.80
CA PHE A 131 -5.38 15.93 11.43
C PHE A 131 -5.40 17.29 10.75
N GLN A 132 -4.67 18.23 11.33
CA GLN A 132 -4.49 19.60 10.83
C GLN A 132 -3.06 20.04 11.06
N GLY A 133 -2.60 21.01 10.27
CA GLY A 133 -1.31 21.66 10.52
C GLY A 133 -0.16 21.05 9.73
N ARG A 134 -0.44 20.51 8.55
CA ARG A 134 0.57 20.13 7.54
C ARG A 134 0.48 21.11 6.36
N PRO A 135 1.11 22.31 6.45
CA PRO A 135 1.06 23.32 5.40
C PRO A 135 1.50 22.77 4.05
N GLY A 136 0.77 23.11 2.98
CA GLY A 136 1.02 22.59 1.63
C GLY A 136 0.31 21.26 1.35
N PHE A 137 0.43 20.27 2.25
CA PHE A 137 -0.29 19.00 2.13
C PHE A 137 -1.80 19.21 2.35
N ASP A 138 -2.18 19.88 3.45
CA ASP A 138 -3.58 20.19 3.77
C ASP A 138 -4.23 21.14 2.74
N ALA A 139 -3.41 21.99 2.09
CA ALA A 139 -3.88 22.94 1.08
C ALA A 139 -4.23 22.26 -0.26
N TRP A 140 -3.59 21.12 -0.55
CA TRP A 140 -3.85 20.36 -1.74
C TRP A 140 -4.95 19.31 -1.52
N MET A 141 -4.97 18.65 -0.36
CA MET A 141 -5.85 17.52 -0.09
C MET A 141 -7.33 17.94 0.02
N GLY A 142 -8.16 17.40 -0.86
CA GLY A 142 -9.60 17.39 -0.73
C GLY A 142 -10.03 16.54 0.47
N GLU A 143 -11.23 16.81 0.99
CA GLU A 143 -11.71 16.06 2.15
C GLU A 143 -11.89 14.58 1.83
N MET A 144 -12.49 14.25 0.69
CA MET A 144 -12.75 12.88 0.22
C MET A 144 -11.51 12.17 -0.33
N ASP A 145 -10.33 12.80 -0.30
CA ASP A 145 -9.09 12.14 -0.68
C ASP A 145 -8.52 11.28 0.45
N ALA A 146 -9.07 11.42 1.67
CA ALA A 146 -8.75 10.60 2.83
C ALA A 146 -9.82 9.53 3.05
N PHE A 147 -9.44 8.41 3.66
CA PHE A 147 -10.34 7.31 4.01
C PHE A 147 -9.74 6.46 5.11
N VAL A 148 -10.57 5.64 5.77
CA VAL A 148 -10.07 4.65 6.72
C VAL A 148 -9.59 3.43 5.94
N ARG A 149 -8.29 3.17 5.99
CA ARG A 149 -7.63 2.07 5.28
C ARG A 149 -7.77 0.74 6.02
N ARG A 150 -7.53 0.78 7.33
CA ARG A 150 -7.53 -0.38 8.24
C ARG A 150 -8.22 0.00 9.53
N SER A 151 -8.93 -0.94 10.13
CA SER A 151 -9.59 -0.72 11.42
C SER A 151 -9.69 -2.00 12.24
N GLN A 152 -9.78 -1.83 13.56
CA GLN A 152 -9.99 -2.90 14.52
C GLN A 152 -10.94 -2.41 15.61
N VAL A 153 -12.00 -3.17 15.85
CA VAL A 153 -12.92 -2.94 16.98
C VAL A 153 -12.51 -3.79 18.17
N PHE A 154 -12.62 -3.23 19.38
CA PHE A 154 -12.32 -3.91 20.63
C PHE A 154 -13.62 -4.27 21.37
N PRO A 155 -13.59 -5.25 22.29
CA PRO A 155 -14.78 -5.68 23.05
C PRO A 155 -15.50 -4.54 23.81
N ASN A 156 -14.76 -3.52 24.26
CA ASN A 156 -15.34 -2.36 24.94
C ASN A 156 -16.05 -1.37 24.00
N GLY A 157 -16.04 -1.62 22.68
CA GLY A 157 -16.63 -0.75 21.67
C GLY A 157 -15.70 0.33 21.11
N ASP A 158 -14.45 0.40 21.61
CA ASP A 158 -13.44 1.27 21.01
C ASP A 158 -13.10 0.80 19.59
N LEU A 159 -12.73 1.75 18.73
CA LEU A 159 -12.23 1.48 17.39
C LEU A 159 -10.86 2.12 17.19
N LEU A 160 -9.88 1.34 16.77
CA LEU A 160 -8.64 1.85 16.22
C LEU A 160 -8.75 1.94 14.69
N ALA A 161 -8.44 3.10 14.12
CA ALA A 161 -8.59 3.39 12.69
C ALA A 161 -7.33 4.04 12.13
N LEU A 162 -6.80 3.47 11.05
CA LEU A 162 -5.71 4.05 10.26
C LEU A 162 -6.32 4.84 9.11
N TYR A 163 -6.08 6.15 9.12
CA TYR A 163 -6.44 7.02 8.02
C TYR A 163 -5.32 7.02 6.98
N GLU A 164 -5.71 7.02 5.72
CA GLU A 164 -4.81 7.11 4.59
C GLU A 164 -5.45 7.91 3.45
N THR A 165 -4.69 8.19 2.40
CA THR A 165 -5.17 8.94 1.22
C THR A 165 -4.81 8.17 -0.05
N SER A 166 -5.48 8.44 -1.19
CA SER A 166 -5.13 7.84 -2.49
C SER A 166 -3.69 8.10 -2.93
N MET A 167 -3.05 9.13 -2.39
CA MET A 167 -1.60 9.36 -2.46
C MET A 167 -0.89 8.81 -1.22
N THR A 168 -1.21 7.57 -0.85
CA THR A 168 -0.72 6.87 0.36
C THR A 168 0.78 7.08 0.53
N THR A 169 1.49 6.96 -0.59
CA THR A 169 2.93 6.93 -0.71
C THR A 169 3.35 8.20 -1.47
N PRO A 170 4.15 9.09 -0.88
CA PRO A 170 4.90 8.96 0.39
C PRO A 170 4.22 9.62 1.63
N ASN A 171 2.94 9.97 1.55
CA ASN A 171 2.39 10.93 2.50
C ASN A 171 1.99 10.30 3.83
N GLY A 172 1.23 9.20 3.83
CA GLY A 172 0.55 8.67 5.01
C GLY A 172 -0.32 9.71 5.73
N LEU A 173 -1.23 9.30 6.61
CA LEU A 173 -1.99 10.27 7.41
C LEU A 173 -1.74 10.07 8.90
N GLY A 174 -2.36 9.07 9.51
CA GLY A 174 -2.20 8.85 10.94
C GLY A 174 -3.14 7.79 11.46
N LEU A 175 -3.01 7.56 12.76
CA LEU A 175 -3.79 6.56 13.50
C LEU A 175 -4.65 7.28 14.54
N VAL A 176 -5.91 6.86 14.70
CA VAL A 176 -6.83 7.43 15.68
C VAL A 176 -7.56 6.33 16.42
N LYS A 177 -7.70 6.47 17.73
CA LYS A 177 -8.57 5.62 18.54
C LYS A 177 -9.83 6.39 18.93
N PHE A 178 -10.97 5.79 18.66
CA PHE A 178 -12.29 6.28 19.04
C PHE A 178 -12.89 5.43 20.14
N ASP A 179 -13.74 6.02 20.98
CA ASP A 179 -14.72 5.26 21.75
C ASP A 179 -15.92 4.83 20.88
N LYS A 180 -16.88 4.11 21.47
CA LYS A 180 -18.08 3.65 20.77
C LYS A 180 -18.94 4.79 20.17
N ASP A 181 -18.82 6.01 20.68
CA ASP A 181 -19.62 7.16 20.25
C ASP A 181 -18.86 8.06 19.25
N SER A 182 -17.74 7.57 18.71
CA SER A 182 -16.84 8.32 17.82
C SER A 182 -16.17 9.54 18.48
N ASN A 183 -16.05 9.58 19.81
CA ASN A 183 -15.17 10.55 20.47
C ASN A 183 -13.72 10.11 20.33
N VAL A 184 -12.84 11.06 20.03
CA VAL A 184 -11.40 10.80 19.90
C VAL A 184 -10.81 10.56 21.29
N LEU A 185 -10.30 9.36 21.53
CA LEU A 185 -9.55 9.03 22.75
C LEU A 185 -8.11 9.53 22.63
N TRP A 186 -7.47 9.27 21.49
CA TRP A 186 -6.16 9.79 21.13
C TRP A 186 -5.92 9.70 19.63
N GLN A 187 -4.91 10.43 19.15
CA GLN A 187 -4.45 10.42 17.76
C GLN A 187 -2.92 10.41 17.68
N LEU A 188 -2.39 9.72 16.68
CA LEU A 188 -0.97 9.66 16.36
C LEU A 188 -0.75 10.26 14.96
N ASP A 189 -0.17 11.45 14.94
CA ASP A 189 0.23 12.15 13.71
C ASP A 189 1.65 11.68 13.28
N ARG A 190 1.68 10.47 12.75
CA ARG A 190 2.83 9.85 12.07
C ARG A 190 2.34 9.43 10.71
N ARG A 191 3.19 9.49 9.68
CA ARG A 191 2.86 9.12 8.29
C ARG A 191 2.60 7.62 8.16
N THR A 192 1.60 7.12 8.88
CA THR A 192 1.18 5.74 8.91
C THR A 192 0.55 5.39 7.57
N HIS A 193 0.75 4.17 7.12
CA HIS A 193 0.26 3.70 5.84
C HIS A 193 -0.12 2.24 5.91
N HIS A 194 -1.06 1.84 5.06
CA HIS A 194 -1.47 0.47 4.78
C HIS A 194 -2.05 -0.35 5.95
N ASP A 195 -1.26 -0.66 6.98
CA ASP A 195 -1.64 -1.68 7.95
C ASP A 195 -1.09 -1.43 9.36
N PHE A 196 -1.81 -1.98 10.34
CA PHE A 196 -1.39 -2.12 11.72
C PHE A 196 -1.91 -3.44 12.28
N THR A 197 -1.27 -3.90 13.34
CA THR A 197 -1.72 -5.06 14.12
C THR A 197 -1.57 -4.77 15.61
N THR A 198 -2.27 -5.53 16.44
CA THR A 198 -2.19 -5.44 17.89
C THR A 198 -1.85 -6.77 18.52
N ASP A 199 -1.13 -6.74 19.64
CA ASP A 199 -0.96 -7.91 20.49
C ASP A 199 -2.06 -8.00 21.56
N GLU A 200 -2.01 -9.05 22.37
CA GLU A 200 -2.96 -9.29 23.46
C GLU A 200 -2.89 -8.23 24.58
N GLN A 201 -1.79 -7.49 24.68
CA GLN A 201 -1.61 -6.39 25.63
C GLN A 201 -2.14 -5.06 25.06
N GLY A 202 -2.58 -5.04 23.81
CA GLY A 202 -3.06 -3.84 23.12
C GLY A 202 -1.93 -2.95 22.60
N MET A 203 -0.69 -3.43 22.59
CA MET A 203 0.39 -2.74 21.88
C MET A 203 0.09 -2.75 20.40
N ILE A 204 0.41 -1.65 19.73
CA ILE A 204 0.11 -1.44 18.33
C ILE A 204 1.41 -1.41 17.54
N PHE A 205 1.48 -2.20 16.48
CA PHE A 205 2.58 -2.22 15.53
C PHE A 205 2.04 -1.69 14.21
N VAL A 206 2.57 -0.56 13.74
CA VAL A 206 2.04 0.16 12.57
C VAL A 206 3.15 0.51 11.60
N LEU A 207 2.86 0.37 10.31
CA LEU A 207 3.77 0.79 9.25
C LEU A 207 3.72 2.32 9.10
N THR A 208 4.89 2.91 8.98
CA THR A 208 5.13 4.36 8.84
C THR A 208 6.18 4.59 7.76
N GLN A 209 6.25 5.78 7.17
CA GLN A 209 7.20 6.04 6.08
C GLN A 209 7.79 7.45 6.12
N THR A 210 9.01 7.58 5.59
CA THR A 210 9.72 8.86 5.43
C THR A 210 10.32 8.98 4.03
N ILE A 211 10.38 10.21 3.49
CA ILE A 211 11.10 10.49 2.24
C ILE A 211 12.54 10.85 2.56
N CYS A 212 13.48 10.15 1.94
CA CYS A 212 14.91 10.32 2.12
C CYS A 212 15.54 10.92 0.86
N GLY A 213 16.22 12.06 1.02
CA GLY A 213 16.94 12.74 -0.07
C GLY A 213 18.42 12.34 -0.20
N GLU A 214 18.97 11.71 0.83
CA GLU A 214 20.37 11.29 0.89
C GLU A 214 20.52 9.79 0.61
N PRO A 215 21.60 9.35 -0.08
CA PRO A 215 21.82 7.94 -0.39
C PRO A 215 21.84 7.06 0.87
N HIS A 216 21.16 5.90 0.81
CA HIS A 216 21.14 4.96 1.92
C HIS A 216 22.51 4.27 2.11
N PRO A 217 23.09 4.18 3.32
CA PRO A 217 24.41 3.57 3.53
C PRO A 217 24.49 2.10 3.07
N ALA A 218 23.47 1.30 3.36
CA ALA A 218 23.40 -0.10 2.93
C ALA A 218 23.00 -0.27 1.45
N PHE A 219 22.35 0.73 0.86
CA PHE A 219 21.84 0.69 -0.51
C PHE A 219 22.23 1.96 -1.29
N PRO A 220 23.54 2.21 -1.49
CA PRO A 220 24.03 3.48 -2.06
C PRO A 220 23.65 3.70 -3.53
N LYS A 221 23.08 2.67 -4.18
CA LYS A 221 22.59 2.74 -5.56
C LYS A 221 21.09 3.04 -5.66
N LEU A 222 20.38 3.06 -4.53
CA LEU A 222 18.97 3.44 -4.51
C LEU A 222 18.85 4.91 -4.92
N THR A 223 18.11 5.17 -6.00
CA THR A 223 17.94 6.51 -6.54
C THR A 223 17.25 7.41 -5.53
N THR A 224 17.78 8.61 -5.30
CA THR A 224 17.13 9.61 -4.46
C THR A 224 16.21 10.53 -5.28
N PRO A 225 15.13 11.06 -4.68
CA PRO A 225 14.60 10.68 -3.37
C PRO A 225 13.99 9.27 -3.38
N TYR A 226 14.00 8.60 -2.22
CA TYR A 226 13.34 7.31 -2.01
C TYR A 226 12.50 7.33 -0.73
N ILE A 227 11.69 6.29 -0.56
CA ILE A 227 10.83 6.07 0.59
C ILE A 227 11.47 5.01 1.46
N ASP A 228 11.66 5.35 2.72
CA ASP A 228 12.05 4.41 3.75
C ASP A 228 10.84 4.09 4.61
N ASP A 229 10.41 2.85 4.54
CA ASP A 229 9.37 2.30 5.40
C ASP A 229 9.97 2.00 6.77
N SER A 230 9.18 2.20 7.81
CA SER A 230 9.56 2.03 9.21
C SER A 230 8.45 1.33 9.96
N LEU A 231 8.84 0.55 10.97
CA LEU A 231 7.90 -0.07 11.89
C LEU A 231 7.87 0.71 13.19
N SER A 232 6.70 1.22 13.55
CA SER A 232 6.50 1.98 14.78
C SER A 232 5.71 1.16 15.80
N ILE A 233 6.22 1.11 17.04
CA ILE A 233 5.60 0.44 18.19
C ILE A 233 4.95 1.51 19.05
N VAL A 234 3.64 1.38 19.26
CA VAL A 234 2.81 2.38 19.92
C VAL A 234 2.07 1.71 21.09
N SER A 235 2.07 2.37 22.24
CA SER A 235 1.31 1.92 23.42
C SER A 235 -0.22 1.97 23.19
N PRO A 236 -1.03 1.25 23.98
CA PRO A 236 -2.49 1.34 23.95
C PRO A 236 -3.04 2.77 24.12
N GLU A 237 -2.26 3.65 24.76
CA GLU A 237 -2.56 5.07 25.02
C GLU A 237 -2.13 6.00 23.87
N GLY A 238 -1.60 5.47 22.76
CA GLY A 238 -1.24 6.24 21.57
C GLY A 238 0.15 6.89 21.62
N VAL A 239 0.99 6.53 22.59
CA VAL A 239 2.38 7.02 22.66
C VAL A 239 3.30 6.09 21.86
N GLU A 240 3.99 6.65 20.88
CA GLU A 240 5.06 5.96 20.12
C GLU A 240 6.27 5.71 21.02
N LEU A 241 6.64 4.44 21.18
CA LEU A 241 7.70 3.99 22.08
C LEU A 241 9.02 3.72 21.34
N GLN A 242 8.93 3.23 20.11
CA GLN A 242 10.07 2.88 19.25
C GLN A 242 9.66 3.00 17.79
N SER A 243 10.60 3.37 16.92
CA SER A 243 10.46 3.30 15.48
C SER A 243 11.80 2.95 14.85
N PHE A 244 11.83 2.06 13.87
CA PHE A 244 13.05 1.66 13.18
C PHE A 244 12.83 1.45 11.68
N SER A 245 13.87 1.77 10.89
CA SER A 245 13.88 1.66 9.43
C SER A 245 13.91 0.21 8.97
N LEU A 246 13.01 -0.14 8.04
CA LEU A 246 13.00 -1.46 7.40
C LEU A 246 14.16 -1.61 6.42
N LEU A 247 14.63 -0.53 5.78
CA LEU A 247 15.84 -0.60 4.95
C LEU A 247 17.09 -0.88 5.79
N ASP A 248 17.23 -0.25 6.97
CA ASP A 248 18.37 -0.53 7.86
C ASP A 248 18.36 -1.97 8.38
N VAL A 249 17.19 -2.46 8.82
CA VAL A 249 17.01 -3.85 9.27
C VAL A 249 17.32 -4.83 8.14
N LEU A 250 16.78 -4.59 6.95
CA LEU A 250 16.99 -5.46 5.80
C LEU A 250 18.44 -5.43 5.31
N GLY A 251 19.08 -4.26 5.31
CA GLY A 251 20.46 -4.06 4.87
C GLY A 251 21.50 -4.77 5.75
N LYS A 252 21.18 -5.03 7.02
CA LYS A 252 21.99 -5.84 7.95
C LYS A 252 21.77 -7.35 7.77
N SER A 253 20.73 -7.76 7.04
CA SER A 253 20.29 -9.15 6.94
C SER A 253 20.74 -9.84 5.65
N GLN A 254 20.72 -11.18 5.66
CA GLN A 254 20.92 -11.99 4.46
C GLN A 254 19.77 -11.86 3.43
N PHE A 255 18.65 -11.21 3.79
CA PHE A 255 17.49 -11.03 2.94
C PHE A 255 17.55 -9.74 2.09
N ALA A 256 18.65 -8.98 2.16
CA ALA A 256 18.87 -7.82 1.30
C ALA A 256 18.78 -8.20 -0.20
N ARG A 257 17.89 -7.54 -0.94
CA ARG A 257 17.67 -7.76 -2.39
C ARG A 257 18.00 -6.51 -3.23
N PRO A 258 19.25 -6.01 -3.23
CA PRO A 258 19.59 -4.73 -3.87
C PRO A 258 19.30 -4.70 -5.37
N ARG A 259 19.43 -5.84 -6.08
CA ARG A 259 19.11 -5.89 -7.52
C ARG A 259 17.63 -5.67 -7.80
N THR A 260 16.75 -6.24 -6.97
CA THR A 260 15.29 -6.11 -7.11
C THR A 260 14.86 -4.68 -6.78
N MET A 261 15.44 -4.07 -5.75
CA MET A 261 15.16 -2.69 -5.35
C MET A 261 15.44 -1.69 -6.48
N LEU A 262 16.52 -1.91 -7.25
CA LEU A 262 16.87 -1.06 -8.40
C LEU A 262 15.86 -1.14 -9.56
N MET A 263 14.97 -2.15 -9.59
CA MET A 263 13.91 -2.23 -10.60
C MET A 263 12.75 -1.28 -10.28
N TYR A 264 12.59 -0.87 -9.02
CA TYR A 264 11.60 0.10 -8.55
C TYR A 264 12.23 1.49 -8.51
N GLY A 265 12.53 2.01 -9.71
CA GLY A 265 13.29 3.24 -9.93
C GLY A 265 12.56 4.54 -9.62
N ASP A 266 11.33 4.46 -9.10
CA ASP A 266 10.51 5.57 -8.60
C ASP A 266 10.81 5.92 -7.13
N GLY A 267 11.65 5.11 -6.45
CA GLY A 267 12.08 5.35 -5.08
C GLY A 267 11.24 4.62 -4.03
N ASP A 268 10.23 3.84 -4.42
CA ASP A 268 9.40 3.03 -3.52
C ASP A 268 9.87 1.57 -3.54
N ALA A 269 10.99 1.30 -2.86
CA ALA A 269 11.70 0.03 -3.02
C ALA A 269 11.06 -1.16 -2.29
N LEU A 270 10.51 -0.92 -1.09
CA LEU A 270 9.96 -1.98 -0.22
C LEU A 270 8.46 -2.13 -0.44
N HIS A 271 7.75 -1.00 -0.43
CA HIS A 271 6.29 -0.93 -0.41
C HIS A 271 5.71 -1.91 0.60
N SER A 272 6.09 -1.76 1.87
CA SER A 272 5.55 -2.60 2.93
C SER A 272 4.06 -2.33 3.08
N ASN A 273 3.26 -3.40 3.12
CA ASN A 273 1.81 -3.30 3.07
C ASN A 273 1.08 -4.15 4.11
N THR A 274 1.80 -4.89 4.95
CA THR A 274 1.23 -5.73 6.00
C THR A 274 2.20 -5.91 7.15
N VAL A 275 1.67 -5.89 8.36
CA VAL A 275 2.37 -6.26 9.59
C VAL A 275 1.49 -7.21 10.40
N GLN A 276 2.06 -8.31 10.91
CA GLN A 276 1.38 -9.27 11.78
C GLN A 276 2.26 -9.63 12.98
N VAL A 277 1.67 -9.70 14.17
CA VAL A 277 2.35 -10.27 15.34
C VAL A 277 2.39 -11.78 15.19
N VAL A 278 3.59 -12.37 15.26
CA VAL A 278 3.76 -13.82 15.25
C VAL A 278 3.18 -14.41 16.52
N THR A 279 2.22 -15.33 16.39
CA THR A 279 1.64 -16.05 17.53
C THR A 279 2.52 -17.21 17.97
N ALA A 280 2.29 -17.71 19.19
CA ALA A 280 2.98 -18.88 19.71
C ALA A 280 2.73 -20.13 18.87
N GLU A 281 1.51 -20.34 18.37
CA GLU A 281 1.16 -21.47 17.50
C GLU A 281 1.94 -21.41 16.18
N PHE A 282 1.98 -20.24 15.53
CA PHE A 282 2.73 -20.10 14.29
C PHE A 282 4.24 -20.28 14.52
N ALA A 283 4.80 -19.68 15.56
CA ALA A 283 6.22 -19.81 15.92
C ALA A 283 6.61 -21.27 16.20
N ALA A 284 5.75 -22.05 16.87
CA ALA A 284 6.01 -23.47 17.17
C ALA A 284 6.25 -24.32 15.91
N HIS A 285 5.81 -23.85 14.75
CA HIS A 285 5.97 -24.52 13.47
C HIS A 285 7.22 -24.10 12.68
N HIS A 286 7.95 -23.05 13.10
CA HIS A 286 9.04 -22.46 12.31
C HIS A 286 10.27 -22.19 13.18
N SER A 287 11.38 -22.83 12.84
CA SER A 287 12.64 -22.64 13.57
C SER A 287 13.15 -21.20 13.47
N GLY A 288 13.53 -20.62 14.61
CA GLY A 288 14.06 -19.25 14.71
C GLY A 288 13.01 -18.17 14.99
N LEU A 289 11.73 -18.49 14.81
CA LEU A 289 10.62 -17.60 15.18
C LEU A 289 10.24 -17.76 16.66
N GLU A 290 9.91 -16.63 17.26
CA GLU A 290 9.33 -16.53 18.61
C GLU A 290 8.01 -15.76 18.55
N ALA A 291 7.13 -16.02 19.52
CA ALA A 291 5.92 -15.22 19.68
C ALA A 291 6.30 -13.75 19.96
N GLY A 292 5.64 -12.80 19.30
CA GLY A 292 5.96 -11.38 19.39
C GLY A 292 6.98 -10.88 18.36
N ASP A 293 7.62 -11.76 17.57
CA ASP A 293 8.28 -11.34 16.33
C ASP A 293 7.24 -10.75 15.36
N LEU A 294 7.65 -9.90 14.44
CA LEU A 294 6.75 -9.13 13.57
C LEU A 294 6.94 -9.55 12.12
N LEU A 295 5.95 -10.25 11.55
CA LEU A 295 5.93 -10.63 10.13
C LEU A 295 5.55 -9.40 9.30
N VAL A 296 6.41 -9.01 8.37
CA VAL A 296 6.23 -7.85 7.48
C VAL A 296 6.26 -8.31 6.03
N CYS A 297 5.30 -7.81 5.25
CA CYS A 297 5.23 -8.04 3.81
C CYS A 297 5.92 -6.91 3.06
N LEU A 298 6.95 -7.23 2.27
CA LEU A 298 7.67 -6.29 1.40
C LEU A 298 7.21 -6.54 -0.05
N ARG A 299 6.10 -5.90 -0.44
CA ARG A 299 5.34 -6.19 -1.67
C ARG A 299 6.22 -6.18 -2.91
N ASN A 300 6.99 -5.12 -3.09
CA ASN A 300 7.82 -4.91 -4.28
C ASN A 300 8.97 -5.92 -4.36
N LEU A 301 9.37 -6.51 -3.22
CA LEU A 301 10.38 -7.55 -3.18
C LEU A 301 9.82 -8.97 -3.29
N ASN A 302 8.50 -9.15 -3.31
CA ASN A 302 7.81 -10.45 -3.19
C ASN A 302 8.32 -11.27 -2.01
N LEU A 303 8.62 -10.59 -0.90
CA LEU A 303 9.36 -11.14 0.22
C LEU A 303 8.58 -10.91 1.52
N LEU A 304 8.46 -11.95 2.32
CA LEU A 304 8.00 -11.85 3.70
C LEU A 304 9.19 -12.03 4.62
N VAL A 305 9.31 -11.18 5.64
CA VAL A 305 10.36 -11.28 6.67
C VAL A 305 9.72 -11.18 8.04
N ALA A 306 10.28 -11.86 9.02
CA ALA A 306 9.93 -11.63 10.42
C ALA A 306 11.07 -10.93 11.13
N ILE A 307 10.72 -9.87 11.86
CA ILE A 307 11.66 -8.98 12.53
C ILE A 307 11.46 -9.13 14.03
N ARG A 308 12.56 -9.32 14.76
CA ARG A 308 12.55 -9.27 16.22
C ARG A 308 12.65 -7.83 16.69
N PRO A 309 11.60 -7.23 17.27
CA PRO A 309 11.60 -5.80 17.60
C PRO A 309 12.66 -5.40 18.64
N ALA A 310 12.99 -6.31 19.57
CA ALA A 310 13.96 -6.04 20.63
C ALA A 310 15.40 -5.90 20.12
N THR A 311 15.75 -6.54 19.00
CA THR A 311 17.11 -6.51 18.42
C THR A 311 17.17 -5.84 17.06
N GLU A 312 16.02 -5.55 16.44
CA GLU A 312 15.92 -5.00 15.08
C GLU A 312 16.60 -5.91 14.04
N GLU A 313 16.43 -7.22 14.20
CA GLU A 313 17.03 -8.24 13.34
C GLU A 313 15.96 -9.03 12.58
N VAL A 314 16.25 -9.34 11.31
CA VAL A 314 15.46 -10.30 10.55
C VAL A 314 15.82 -11.71 11.01
N VAL A 315 14.89 -12.39 11.68
CA VAL A 315 15.09 -13.73 12.25
C VAL A 315 14.55 -14.85 11.36
N TRP A 316 13.65 -14.52 10.44
CA TRP A 316 13.04 -15.46 9.50
C TRP A 316 12.61 -14.74 8.23
N GLY A 317 12.47 -15.47 7.12
CA GLY A 317 11.90 -14.92 5.90
C GLY A 317 11.59 -15.98 4.87
N THR A 318 10.66 -15.68 3.97
CA THR A 318 10.28 -16.58 2.88
C THR A 318 9.86 -15.82 1.62
N THR A 319 9.93 -16.53 0.51
CA THR A 319 9.44 -16.11 -0.81
C THR A 319 8.62 -17.29 -1.35
N GLY A 320 7.69 -17.03 -2.25
CA GLY A 320 6.85 -18.08 -2.79
C GLY A 320 6.31 -17.74 -4.17
N PRO A 321 5.35 -18.54 -4.66
CA PRO A 321 4.82 -18.43 -6.01
C PRO A 321 3.81 -17.28 -6.15
N TRP A 322 4.05 -16.13 -5.52
CA TRP A 322 3.17 -14.95 -5.56
C TRP A 322 3.84 -13.76 -6.23
N HIS A 323 3.02 -12.79 -6.66
CA HIS A 323 3.49 -11.56 -7.25
C HIS A 323 2.69 -10.34 -6.77
N HIS A 324 3.38 -9.44 -6.08
CA HIS A 324 2.82 -8.31 -5.30
C HIS A 324 1.85 -8.79 -4.22
N PRO A 325 2.32 -9.59 -3.24
CA PRO A 325 1.46 -10.13 -2.20
C PRO A 325 0.86 -9.02 -1.33
N HIS A 326 -0.38 -9.22 -0.89
CA HIS A 326 -1.07 -8.37 0.07
C HIS A 326 -1.66 -9.20 1.21
N ASP A 327 -1.74 -8.55 2.37
CA ASP A 327 -2.37 -9.06 3.58
C ASP A 327 -1.96 -10.48 4.00
N PRO A 328 -0.68 -10.89 4.03
CA PRO A 328 -0.31 -12.20 4.59
C PRO A 328 -0.81 -12.35 6.03
N ASN A 329 -1.71 -13.29 6.25
CA ASN A 329 -2.24 -13.66 7.55
C ASN A 329 -1.56 -14.95 8.01
N ILE A 330 -1.05 -14.98 9.24
CA ILE A 330 -0.53 -16.21 9.85
C ILE A 330 -1.68 -17.13 10.27
N LEU A 331 -1.51 -18.43 10.08
CA LEU A 331 -2.51 -19.43 10.47
C LEU A 331 -1.95 -20.33 11.59
N PRO A 332 -2.80 -20.84 12.52
CA PRO A 332 -2.36 -21.69 13.64
C PRO A 332 -1.64 -22.98 13.23
N ASN A 333 -1.86 -23.48 12.01
CA ASN A 333 -1.17 -24.66 11.46
C ASN A 333 0.24 -24.36 10.92
N GLY A 334 0.71 -23.12 11.07
CA GLY A 334 1.99 -22.64 10.56
C GLY A 334 1.98 -22.28 9.08
N ASN A 335 0.82 -22.25 8.42
CA ASN A 335 0.70 -21.77 7.03
C ASN A 335 0.46 -20.26 7.00
N LEU A 336 0.56 -19.69 5.80
CA LEU A 336 0.27 -18.29 5.50
C LEU A 336 -0.92 -18.21 4.54
N LEU A 337 -1.92 -17.40 4.85
CA LEU A 337 -2.99 -17.07 3.92
C LEU A 337 -2.66 -15.72 3.26
N ILE A 338 -2.54 -15.67 1.94
CA ILE A 338 -1.99 -14.51 1.22
C ILE A 338 -2.93 -14.13 0.07
N PHE A 339 -3.19 -12.82 -0.10
CA PHE A 339 -3.75 -12.30 -1.34
C PHE A 339 -2.63 -12.13 -2.36
N ASP A 340 -2.76 -12.77 -3.51
CA ASP A 340 -1.83 -12.64 -4.63
C ASP A 340 -2.51 -11.86 -5.76
N ASN A 341 -2.11 -10.61 -5.94
CA ASN A 341 -2.69 -9.73 -6.96
C ASN A 341 -2.26 -10.14 -8.38
N CYS A 342 -1.18 -10.94 -8.54
CA CYS A 342 -0.67 -11.42 -9.82
C CYS A 342 -0.27 -10.31 -10.81
N TYR A 343 0.14 -9.13 -10.33
CA TYR A 343 0.30 -7.88 -11.11
C TYR A 343 1.19 -7.96 -12.38
N ALA A 344 2.06 -8.97 -12.55
CA ALA A 344 3.01 -9.02 -13.67
C ALA A 344 3.22 -10.37 -14.38
N GLN A 345 2.39 -11.40 -14.14
CA GLN A 345 2.58 -12.71 -14.81
C GLN A 345 1.58 -13.06 -15.91
N GLY A 346 0.73 -12.13 -16.34
CA GLY A 346 -0.11 -12.37 -17.52
C GLY A 346 -0.93 -13.67 -17.44
N THR A 347 -1.21 -14.16 -16.22
CA THR A 347 -2.14 -15.26 -16.04
C THR A 347 -3.48 -14.71 -16.49
N VAL A 348 -4.10 -15.42 -17.43
CA VAL A 348 -5.44 -15.10 -17.97
C VAL A 348 -6.51 -15.11 -16.86
N ALA A 349 -6.14 -15.56 -15.65
CA ALA A 349 -6.98 -15.92 -14.52
C ALA A 349 -6.92 -14.95 -13.31
N GLY A 350 -6.61 -13.66 -13.49
CA GLY A 350 -6.83 -12.65 -12.43
C GLY A 350 -6.05 -12.85 -11.12
N SER A 351 -6.59 -12.32 -10.02
CA SER A 351 -6.00 -12.44 -8.67
C SER A 351 -6.37 -13.79 -8.03
N ARG A 352 -5.76 -14.12 -6.89
CA ARG A 352 -6.10 -15.30 -6.09
C ARG A 352 -5.79 -15.10 -4.61
N VAL A 353 -6.36 -15.96 -3.78
CA VAL A 353 -6.00 -16.15 -2.37
C VAL A 353 -5.39 -17.54 -2.24
N ILE A 354 -4.21 -17.62 -1.64
CA ILE A 354 -3.47 -18.88 -1.46
C ILE A 354 -3.22 -19.17 0.01
N GLU A 355 -3.36 -20.43 0.42
CA GLU A 355 -2.79 -20.95 1.66
C GLU A 355 -1.45 -21.59 1.34
N PHE A 356 -0.36 -20.90 1.69
CA PHE A 356 1.01 -21.32 1.44
C PHE A 356 1.61 -21.96 2.67
N ASN A 357 2.25 -23.10 2.49
CA ASN A 357 3.01 -23.79 3.52
C ASN A 357 4.50 -23.47 3.36
N PRO A 358 5.10 -22.62 4.20
CA PRO A 358 6.48 -22.20 4.03
C PRO A 358 7.51 -23.28 4.38
N ARG A 359 7.10 -24.43 4.95
CA ARG A 359 8.00 -25.57 5.19
C ARG A 359 8.15 -26.46 3.96
N THR A 360 7.07 -26.66 3.20
CA THR A 360 7.05 -27.49 1.99
C THR A 360 7.20 -26.67 0.72
N HIS A 361 7.03 -25.34 0.82
CA HIS A 361 6.86 -24.41 -0.30
C HIS A 361 5.68 -24.76 -1.23
N GLY A 362 4.68 -25.48 -0.71
CA GLY A 362 3.47 -25.87 -1.42
C GLY A 362 2.32 -24.88 -1.22
N ILE A 363 1.41 -24.84 -2.20
CA ILE A 363 0.07 -24.24 -2.05
C ILE A 363 -0.87 -25.35 -1.59
N GLU A 364 -1.36 -25.24 -0.36
CA GLU A 364 -2.26 -26.24 0.27
C GLU A 364 -3.73 -25.96 -0.06
N TRP A 365 -4.05 -24.72 -0.43
CA TRP A 365 -5.37 -24.30 -0.87
C TRP A 365 -5.27 -23.05 -1.74
N GLU A 366 -6.16 -22.92 -2.72
CA GLU A 366 -6.24 -21.75 -3.60
C GLU A 366 -7.71 -21.43 -3.92
N PHE A 367 -8.02 -20.14 -3.96
CA PHE A 367 -9.24 -19.61 -4.56
C PHE A 367 -8.85 -18.45 -5.48
N GLY A 368 -9.23 -18.50 -6.76
CA GLY A 368 -8.82 -17.50 -7.74
C GLY A 368 -9.78 -17.41 -8.91
N ALA A 369 -9.49 -16.53 -9.87
CA ALA A 369 -10.29 -16.47 -11.07
C ALA A 369 -10.18 -17.77 -11.88
N THR A 370 -11.26 -18.13 -12.55
CA THR A 370 -11.32 -19.24 -13.50
C THR A 370 -11.73 -18.68 -14.86
N GLU A 371 -11.77 -19.49 -15.91
CA GLU A 371 -12.26 -19.03 -17.22
C GLU A 371 -13.69 -18.46 -17.17
N SER A 372 -14.52 -18.95 -16.24
CA SER A 372 -15.92 -18.52 -16.07
C SER A 372 -16.13 -17.52 -14.93
N PHE A 373 -15.15 -17.36 -14.02
CA PHE A 373 -15.25 -16.50 -12.84
C PHE A 373 -14.15 -15.45 -12.86
N ARG A 374 -14.54 -14.18 -13.00
CA ARG A 374 -13.59 -13.06 -12.89
C ARG A 374 -13.45 -12.66 -11.43
N PHE A 375 -12.22 -12.77 -10.91
CA PHE A 375 -11.79 -12.32 -9.60
C PHE A 375 -10.48 -11.57 -9.78
N ARG A 376 -10.50 -10.26 -9.55
CA ARG A 376 -9.36 -9.40 -9.84
C ARG A 376 -9.38 -8.14 -9.00
N SER A 377 -8.32 -7.95 -8.23
CA SER A 377 -7.93 -6.71 -7.57
C SER A 377 -6.46 -6.49 -7.92
N ASP A 378 -6.16 -5.48 -8.74
CA ASP A 378 -4.80 -5.24 -9.23
C ASP A 378 -3.89 -4.70 -8.13
N VAL A 379 -4.50 -4.04 -7.15
CA VAL A 379 -3.88 -3.54 -5.92
C VAL A 379 -4.75 -3.86 -4.71
N ARG A 380 -4.20 -3.71 -3.51
CA ARG A 380 -4.91 -3.87 -2.23
C ARG A 380 -5.52 -5.28 -2.10
N ALA A 381 -6.75 -5.36 -1.60
CA ALA A 381 -7.45 -6.55 -1.13
C ALA A 381 -6.86 -7.16 0.14
N CYS A 382 -7.68 -7.97 0.79
CA CYS A 382 -7.37 -8.67 2.03
C CYS A 382 -8.29 -9.88 2.19
N GLN A 383 -7.98 -10.74 3.15
CA GLN A 383 -8.71 -11.97 3.41
C GLN A 383 -8.58 -12.37 4.88
N GLN A 384 -9.54 -13.15 5.34
CA GLN A 384 -9.52 -13.69 6.69
C GLN A 384 -10.01 -15.14 6.67
N ARG A 385 -9.22 -16.08 7.21
CA ARG A 385 -9.71 -17.42 7.52
C ARG A 385 -10.68 -17.32 8.70
N LEU A 386 -11.89 -17.83 8.52
CA LEU A 386 -12.97 -17.78 9.50
C LEU A 386 -12.99 -19.05 10.38
N PRO A 387 -13.58 -18.99 11.59
CA PRO A 387 -13.65 -20.14 12.51
C PRO A 387 -14.30 -21.40 11.92
N ASN A 388 -15.32 -21.26 11.08
CA ASN A 388 -15.97 -22.38 10.38
C ASN A 388 -15.11 -22.98 9.23
N GLY A 389 -13.92 -22.42 8.97
CA GLY A 389 -13.01 -22.84 7.91
C GLY A 389 -13.20 -22.10 6.59
N ASN A 390 -14.24 -21.28 6.44
CA ASN A 390 -14.45 -20.44 5.26
C ASN A 390 -13.40 -19.32 5.18
N THR A 391 -13.35 -18.61 4.06
CA THR A 391 -12.52 -17.43 3.87
C THR A 391 -13.41 -16.23 3.55
N LEU A 392 -13.34 -15.16 4.36
CA LEU A 392 -13.85 -13.83 3.97
C LEU A 392 -12.80 -13.16 3.08
N ILE A 393 -13.22 -12.59 1.95
CA ILE A 393 -12.37 -11.98 0.95
C ILE A 393 -12.91 -10.59 0.62
N THR A 394 -12.02 -9.59 0.63
CA THR A 394 -12.32 -8.25 0.12
C THR A 394 -11.77 -8.12 -1.29
N GLU A 395 -12.63 -7.99 -2.28
CA GLU A 395 -12.25 -7.63 -3.64
C GLU A 395 -12.32 -6.10 -3.78
N SER A 396 -11.24 -5.43 -3.36
CA SER A 396 -11.18 -3.98 -3.14
C SER A 396 -11.63 -3.18 -4.36
N ASP A 397 -11.03 -3.43 -5.52
CA ASP A 397 -11.30 -2.70 -6.77
C ASP A 397 -12.72 -2.94 -7.34
N ARG A 398 -13.50 -3.83 -6.71
CA ARG A 398 -14.89 -4.13 -7.07
C ARG A 398 -15.89 -3.69 -6.01
N GLY A 399 -15.43 -3.17 -4.87
CA GLY A 399 -16.30 -2.84 -3.75
C GLY A 399 -17.13 -4.04 -3.28
N ARG A 400 -16.55 -5.25 -3.31
CA ARG A 400 -17.23 -6.50 -2.93
C ARG A 400 -16.56 -7.19 -1.77
N LEU A 401 -17.40 -7.80 -0.93
CA LEU A 401 -17.00 -8.71 0.14
C LEU A 401 -17.64 -10.07 -0.13
N ARG A 402 -16.87 -11.15 0.05
CA ARG A 402 -17.30 -12.51 -0.27
C ARG A 402 -16.86 -13.49 0.78
N GLU A 403 -17.75 -14.39 1.16
CA GLU A 403 -17.39 -15.56 1.97
C GLU A 403 -17.44 -16.81 1.11
N VAL A 404 -16.33 -17.54 1.08
CA VAL A 404 -16.19 -18.79 0.31
C VAL A 404 -15.83 -19.96 1.21
N THR A 405 -16.41 -21.12 0.91
CA THR A 405 -16.07 -22.38 1.58
C THR A 405 -14.69 -22.89 1.18
N ARG A 406 -14.21 -23.95 1.85
CA ARG A 406 -12.97 -24.63 1.49
C ARG A 406 -13.00 -25.21 0.07
N GLU A 407 -14.18 -25.55 -0.42
CA GLU A 407 -14.43 -26.06 -1.76
C GLU A 407 -14.54 -24.93 -2.80
N GLY A 408 -14.47 -23.66 -2.37
CA GLY A 408 -14.54 -22.48 -3.23
C GLY A 408 -15.96 -22.03 -3.56
N GLU A 409 -16.98 -22.58 -2.89
CA GLU A 409 -18.38 -22.17 -3.11
C GLU A 409 -18.68 -20.86 -2.37
N LEU A 410 -19.31 -19.91 -3.10
CA LEU A 410 -19.75 -18.62 -2.56
C LEU A 410 -21.02 -18.78 -1.71
N VAL A 411 -20.94 -18.45 -0.43
CA VAL A 411 -22.03 -18.63 0.55
C VAL A 411 -22.56 -17.32 1.12
N TRP A 412 -21.79 -16.25 0.99
CA TRP A 412 -22.24 -14.89 1.30
C TRP A 412 -21.56 -13.88 0.36
N GLU A 413 -22.30 -12.89 -0.10
CA GLU A 413 -21.77 -11.79 -0.92
C GLU A 413 -22.43 -10.47 -0.53
N PHE A 414 -21.61 -9.45 -0.34
CA PHE A 414 -22.02 -8.06 -0.21
C PHE A 414 -21.36 -7.22 -1.29
N VAL A 415 -22.16 -6.42 -1.98
CA VAL A 415 -21.72 -5.45 -2.98
C VAL A 415 -22.07 -4.05 -2.50
N GLN A 416 -21.07 -3.17 -2.39
CA GLN A 416 -21.25 -1.80 -1.92
C GLN A 416 -22.41 -1.10 -2.64
N PRO A 417 -23.47 -0.67 -1.91
CA PRO A 417 -24.63 -0.02 -2.52
C PRO A 417 -24.38 1.38 -3.06
N HIS A 418 -23.37 2.10 -2.57
CA HIS A 418 -23.04 3.42 -3.09
C HIS A 418 -22.48 3.34 -4.52
N THR A 419 -23.00 4.18 -5.42
CA THR A 419 -22.56 4.26 -6.82
C THR A 419 -22.21 5.68 -7.23
N GLY A 420 -21.34 5.79 -8.23
CA GLY A 420 -20.90 7.05 -8.80
C GLY A 420 -20.57 6.94 -10.28
N GLY A 421 -20.02 8.03 -10.82
CA GLY A 421 -19.65 8.17 -12.22
C GLY A 421 -20.82 8.57 -13.13
N PRO A 422 -20.52 9.00 -14.38
CA PRO A 422 -21.54 9.40 -15.36
C PRO A 422 -22.57 8.30 -15.64
N ASP A 423 -22.14 7.04 -15.64
CA ASP A 423 -22.96 5.87 -15.96
C ASP A 423 -23.47 5.10 -14.72
N GLN A 424 -23.23 5.62 -13.51
CA GLN A 424 -23.61 4.98 -12.23
C GLN A 424 -23.08 3.55 -12.05
N ASN A 425 -21.99 3.21 -12.73
CA ASN A 425 -21.34 1.89 -12.71
C ASN A 425 -20.04 1.85 -11.90
N LEU A 426 -19.64 2.99 -11.31
CA LEU A 426 -18.51 3.06 -10.42
C LEU A 426 -18.98 2.82 -8.99
N VAL A 427 -18.19 2.05 -8.24
CA VAL A 427 -18.39 1.81 -6.81
C VAL A 427 -17.15 2.25 -6.06
N PRO A 428 -17.28 2.81 -4.85
CA PRO A 428 -16.11 3.14 -4.06
C PRO A 428 -15.41 1.86 -3.60
N VAL A 429 -14.09 1.90 -3.62
CA VAL A 429 -13.23 0.81 -3.17
C VAL A 429 -13.54 0.49 -1.71
N ILE A 430 -13.58 -0.80 -1.37
CA ILE A 430 -13.55 -1.26 0.03
C ILE A 430 -12.09 -1.53 0.39
N MET A 431 -11.57 -0.81 1.38
CA MET A 431 -10.15 -0.83 1.73
C MET A 431 -9.73 -2.12 2.44
N GLY A 432 -10.64 -2.67 3.23
CA GLY A 432 -10.51 -3.97 3.87
C GLY A 432 -11.75 -4.29 4.69
N ALA A 433 -11.92 -5.57 5.01
CA ALA A 433 -13.01 -6.04 5.85
C ALA A 433 -12.55 -7.15 6.79
N THR A 434 -13.25 -7.30 7.91
CA THR A 434 -12.99 -8.33 8.91
C THR A 434 -14.32 -8.81 9.49
N ARG A 435 -14.47 -10.12 9.63
CA ARG A 435 -15.58 -10.72 10.37
C ARG A 435 -15.29 -10.61 11.85
N VAL A 436 -16.24 -10.08 12.59
CA VAL A 436 -16.16 -9.80 14.02
C VAL A 436 -17.25 -10.59 14.74
N ASP A 437 -16.88 -11.21 15.85
CA ASP A 437 -17.85 -11.80 16.78
C ASP A 437 -18.63 -10.69 17.48
N LEU A 438 -19.95 -10.79 17.45
CA LEU A 438 -20.83 -9.78 18.05
C LEU A 438 -21.05 -10.01 19.55
N GLU A 439 -20.80 -11.22 20.06
CA GLU A 439 -21.04 -11.55 21.47
C GLU A 439 -20.27 -10.63 22.45
N PRO A 440 -18.98 -10.31 22.23
CA PRO A 440 -18.24 -9.41 23.10
C PRO A 440 -18.67 -7.94 23.00
N LEU A 441 -19.36 -7.55 21.93
CA LEU A 441 -19.74 -6.16 21.63
C LEU A 441 -21.06 -5.78 22.33
N VAL A 442 -21.07 -5.87 23.66
CA VAL A 442 -22.28 -5.70 24.49
C VAL A 442 -22.95 -4.33 24.32
N PHE A 443 -22.19 -3.30 23.93
CA PHE A 443 -22.72 -1.95 23.69
C PHE A 443 -23.74 -1.90 22.55
N LEU A 444 -23.75 -2.88 21.64
CA LEU A 444 -24.76 -2.97 20.58
C LEU A 444 -26.17 -3.29 21.11
N ASN A 445 -26.26 -3.83 22.33
CA ASN A 445 -27.51 -4.18 22.99
C ASN A 445 -27.94 -3.15 24.05
N GLU A 446 -27.13 -2.12 24.28
CA GLU A 446 -27.51 -0.99 25.13
C GLU A 446 -28.51 -0.14 24.34
N ALA A 447 -29.79 -0.18 24.72
CA ALA A 447 -30.80 0.68 24.11
C ALA A 447 -30.43 2.16 24.32
N GLU A 448 -30.42 2.96 23.25
CA GLU A 448 -30.27 4.42 23.28
C GLU A 448 -31.27 5.11 24.20
#